data_AF-A0A4P5QUV3-F1
#
_entry.id   AF-A0A4P5QUV3-F1
#
_cell.length_a   1.000
_cell.length_b   1.000
_cell.length_c   1.000
_cell.angle_alpha   90.00
_cell.angle_beta   90.00
_cell.angle_gamma   90.00
#
_symmetry.space_group_name_H-M   'P 1'
#
loop_
_entity.id
_entity.type
_entity.pdbx_description
1 polymer ?
#
loop_
_entity_poly.entity_id
_entity_poly.type
_entity_poly.pdbx_seq_one_letter_code
_entity_poly.pdbx_strand_id
1 'polypeptide(L)'
;MGFGGLTLAHMLRAENAAGTRSSSKAVINIHLDGGPPQMELIDPKPDAPSEIRGEFGSIRTKIPGFHVTELLPSFCRGSRRMRASMSSSVRSWARTGSTTPSSASRASRKRIP
;
A
#
# COMPACT_ATOMS: atom_id res chain seq x y z
N MET A 1 17.04 -1.32 -44.66
CA MET A 1 15.61 -1.57 -44.38
C MET A 1 15.39 -1.42 -42.89
N GLY A 2 14.84 -0.29 -42.45
CA GLY A 2 14.93 0.19 -41.07
C GLY A 2 13.81 -0.31 -40.15
N PHE A 3 14.22 -0.76 -38.96
CA PHE A 3 13.38 -1.19 -37.84
C PHE A 3 12.78 0.03 -37.10
N GLY A 4 12.09 0.93 -37.82
CA GLY A 4 11.70 2.27 -37.34
C GLY A 4 10.21 2.46 -37.00
N GLY A 5 9.38 1.41 -37.10
CA GLY A 5 7.91 1.53 -37.00
C GLY A 5 7.30 1.27 -35.62
N LEU A 6 8.05 0.70 -34.68
CA LEU A 6 7.54 0.28 -33.36
C LEU A 6 7.71 1.39 -32.32
N THR A 7 7.12 2.55 -32.59
CA THR A 7 7.02 3.58 -31.54
C THR A 7 5.91 3.19 -30.57
N LEU A 8 6.05 3.57 -29.29
CA LEU A 8 5.02 3.36 -28.28
C LEU A 8 3.66 3.94 -28.72
N ALA A 9 3.68 5.08 -29.43
CA ALA A 9 2.46 5.68 -29.97
C ALA A 9 1.77 4.79 -31.01
N HIS A 10 2.55 4.13 -31.87
CA HIS A 10 2.00 3.18 -32.85
C HIS A 10 1.43 1.93 -32.17
N MET A 11 2.10 1.44 -31.13
CA MET A 11 1.64 0.31 -30.32
C MET A 11 0.34 0.64 -29.58
N LEU A 12 0.25 1.79 -28.91
CA LEU A 12 -0.96 2.22 -28.21
C LEU A 12 -2.14 2.46 -29.17
N ARG A 13 -1.88 3.01 -30.38
CA ARG A 13 -2.91 3.13 -31.42
C ARG A 13 -3.38 1.77 -31.93
N ALA A 14 -2.46 0.83 -32.12
CA ALA A 14 -2.78 -0.54 -32.52
C ALA A 14 -3.56 -1.28 -31.43
N GLU A 15 -3.19 -1.14 -30.16
CA GLU A 15 -3.94 -1.72 -29.02
C GLU A 15 -5.36 -1.15 -28.92
N ASN A 16 -5.53 0.15 -29.14
CA ASN A 16 -6.85 0.78 -29.15
C ASN A 16 -7.70 0.29 -30.35
N ALA A 17 -7.10 0.16 -31.54
CA ALA A 17 -7.78 -0.35 -32.72
C ALA A 17 -8.12 -1.85 -32.61
N ALA A 18 -7.26 -2.64 -31.96
CA ALA A 18 -7.48 -4.07 -31.72
C ALA A 18 -8.42 -4.34 -30.53
N GLY A 19 -8.84 -3.30 -29.78
CA GLY A 19 -9.69 -3.46 -28.59
C GLY A 19 -9.00 -4.19 -27.43
N THR A 20 -7.69 -4.43 -27.51
CA THR A 20 -6.91 -5.13 -26.50
C THR A 20 -6.48 -4.13 -25.42
N ARG A 21 -7.30 -3.94 -24.38
CA ARG A 21 -6.85 -3.25 -23.16
C ARG A 21 -5.98 -4.19 -22.33
N SER A 22 -4.67 -4.02 -22.40
CA SER A 22 -3.71 -4.88 -21.68
C SER A 22 -3.65 -4.62 -20.16
N SER A 23 -4.22 -3.52 -19.65
CA SER A 23 -4.39 -3.31 -18.21
C SER A 23 -5.41 -2.22 -17.88
N SER A 24 -6.41 -2.54 -17.04
CA SER A 24 -7.32 -1.55 -16.44
C SER A 24 -6.69 -0.79 -15.26
N LYS A 25 -5.43 -1.09 -14.91
CA LYS A 25 -4.70 -0.45 -13.82
C LYS A 25 -3.67 0.51 -14.41
N ALA A 26 -3.89 1.81 -14.22
CA ALA A 26 -2.90 2.85 -14.47
C ALA A 26 -2.27 3.27 -13.14
N VAL A 27 -0.95 3.34 -13.09
CA VAL A 27 -0.20 3.85 -11.92
C VAL A 27 0.38 5.20 -12.31
N ILE A 28 -0.04 6.26 -11.61
CA ILE A 28 0.58 7.58 -11.72
C ILE A 28 1.66 7.63 -10.64
N ASN A 29 2.92 7.61 -11.06
CA ASN A 29 4.04 7.75 -10.14
C ASN A 29 4.37 9.24 -9.97
N ILE A 30 4.05 9.80 -8.80
CA ILE A 30 4.36 11.19 -8.46
C ILE A 30 5.64 11.17 -7.61
N HIS A 31 6.76 11.63 -8.18
CA HIS A 31 7.99 11.87 -7.43
C HIS A 31 7.94 13.26 -6.81
N LEU A 32 8.04 13.32 -5.47
CA LEU A 32 8.04 14.56 -4.70
C LEU A 32 9.40 14.70 -3.99
N ASP A 33 10.43 15.13 -4.73
CA ASP A 33 11.82 15.19 -4.27
C ASP A 33 12.14 16.34 -3.29
N GLY A 34 11.13 16.90 -2.63
CA GLY A 34 11.27 17.98 -1.65
C GLY A 34 10.35 17.82 -0.44
N GLY A 35 9.73 16.65 -0.26
CA GLY A 35 8.89 16.38 0.88
C GLY A 35 9.70 16.14 2.16
N PRO A 36 9.11 16.37 3.35
CA PRO A 36 9.72 15.95 4.60
C PRO A 36 9.99 14.44 4.60
N PRO A 37 11.09 13.98 5.21
CA PRO A 37 11.45 12.57 5.20
C PRO A 37 10.32 11.72 5.79
N GLN A 38 10.07 10.55 5.19
CA GLN A 38 9.00 9.64 5.60
C GLN A 38 9.06 9.29 7.10
N MET A 39 10.27 9.23 7.66
CA MET A 39 10.51 8.91 9.07
C MET A 39 9.96 10.00 10.00
N GLU A 40 10.15 11.28 9.65
CA GLU A 40 9.62 12.39 10.43
C GLU A 40 8.09 12.45 10.34
N LEU A 41 7.52 12.22 9.14
CA LEU A 41 6.07 12.25 8.92
C LEU A 41 5.29 11.25 9.77
N ILE A 42 5.79 10.02 9.87
CA ILE A 42 5.06 8.88 10.47
C ILE A 42 5.50 8.63 11.92
N ASP A 43 6.68 9.10 12.33
CA ASP A 43 7.23 8.93 13.67
C ASP A 43 7.94 10.22 14.15
N PRO A 44 7.20 11.25 14.60
CA PRO A 44 7.76 12.53 15.01
C PRO A 44 8.52 12.48 16.36
N LYS A 45 8.84 11.27 16.87
CA LYS A 45 9.57 10.99 18.13
C LYS A 45 9.37 12.06 19.21
N PRO A 46 8.15 12.17 19.78
CA PRO A 46 7.79 13.27 20.65
C PRO A 46 8.66 13.38 21.91
N ASP A 47 9.24 12.26 22.36
CA ASP A 47 10.05 12.15 23.58
C ASP A 47 11.56 12.30 23.34
N ALA A 48 12.00 12.47 22.08
CA ALA A 48 13.41 12.64 21.75
C ALA A 48 13.90 14.08 22.04
N PRO A 49 15.18 14.26 22.41
CA PRO A 49 15.81 15.57 22.52
C PRO A 49 15.62 16.40 21.24
N SER A 50 15.51 17.71 21.37
CA SER A 50 15.26 18.64 20.26
C SER A 50 16.30 18.59 19.14
N GLU A 51 17.49 18.06 19.42
CA GLU A 51 18.59 17.88 18.47
C GLU A 51 18.39 16.69 17.51
N ILE A 52 17.57 15.71 17.91
CA ILE A 52 17.31 14.47 17.15
C ILE A 52 15.89 14.48 16.56
N ARG A 53 15.02 15.31 17.13
CA ARG A 53 13.64 15.50 16.69
C ARG A 53 13.61 16.46 15.50
N GLY A 54 12.85 16.12 14.46
CA GLY A 54 12.63 17.04 13.34
C GLY A 54 11.92 18.34 13.77
N GLU A 55 12.00 19.33 12.88
CA GLU A 55 11.44 20.67 13.07
C GLU A 55 9.91 20.69 13.25
N PHE A 56 9.22 19.62 12.88
CA PHE A 56 7.77 19.55 12.86
C PHE A 56 7.16 19.11 14.20
N GLY A 57 6.04 19.71 14.55
CA GLY A 57 5.24 19.33 15.72
C GLY A 57 4.62 17.93 15.61
N SER A 58 4.30 17.30 16.75
CA SER A 58 3.60 16.01 16.80
C SER A 58 2.12 16.20 17.14
N ILE A 59 1.24 15.52 16.41
CA ILE A 59 -0.20 15.44 16.63
C ILE A 59 -0.58 14.00 17.00
N ARG A 60 -1.39 13.88 18.06
CA ARG A 60 -1.91 12.58 18.50
C ARG A 60 -3.03 12.11 17.58
N THR A 61 -2.95 10.87 17.12
CA THR A 61 -4.04 10.25 16.33
C THR A 61 -5.14 9.69 17.24
N LYS A 62 -6.24 9.22 16.63
CA LYS A 62 -7.31 8.51 17.37
C LYS A 62 -6.89 7.09 17.80
N ILE A 63 -5.69 6.66 17.42
CA ILE A 63 -5.08 5.41 17.83
C ILE A 63 -4.22 5.72 19.07
N PRO A 64 -4.52 5.13 20.25
CA PRO A 64 -3.70 5.33 21.44
C PRO A 64 -2.24 4.95 21.18
N GLY A 65 -1.30 5.80 21.59
CA GLY A 65 0.14 5.57 21.43
C GLY A 65 0.70 5.86 20.03
N PHE A 66 -0.13 6.32 19.08
CA PHE A 66 0.33 6.65 17.73
C PHE A 66 0.24 8.15 17.44
N HIS A 67 1.39 8.73 17.10
CA HIS A 67 1.58 10.14 16.82
C HIS A 67 2.08 10.31 15.37
N VAL A 68 1.70 11.41 14.74
CA VAL A 68 2.02 11.76 13.35
C VAL A 68 2.33 13.26 13.32
N THR A 69 3.07 13.78 12.34
CA THR A 69 3.38 15.22 12.30
C THR A 69 2.16 16.09 12.11
N GLU A 70 2.31 17.38 12.44
CA GLU A 70 1.31 18.41 12.18
C GLU A 70 0.96 18.62 10.70
N LEU A 71 1.79 18.13 9.78
CA LEU A 71 1.56 18.20 8.34
C LEU A 71 0.48 17.23 7.85
N LEU A 72 0.04 16.29 8.69
CA LEU A 72 -0.93 15.24 8.33
C LEU A 72 -2.23 15.29 9.16
N PRO A 73 -2.97 16.43 9.18
CA PRO A 73 -4.19 16.56 9.98
C PRO A 73 -5.34 15.69 9.46
N SER A 74 -5.44 15.52 8.14
CA SER A 74 -6.45 14.66 7.50
C SER A 74 -6.25 13.19 7.84
N PHE A 75 -5.00 12.75 7.96
CA PHE A 75 -4.66 11.41 8.42
C PHE A 75 -5.13 11.19 9.87
N CYS A 76 -4.86 12.14 10.76
CA CYS A 76 -5.34 12.08 12.15
C CYS A 76 -6.87 11.93 12.22
N ARG A 77 -7.62 12.65 11.39
CA ARG A 77 -9.08 12.55 11.33
C ARG A 77 -9.56 11.16 10.88
N GLY A 78 -8.90 10.57 9.89
CA GLY A 78 -9.21 9.27 9.28
C GLY A 78 -8.71 8.04 10.05
N SER A 79 -7.75 8.20 10.97
CA SER A 79 -7.10 7.11 11.72
C SER A 79 -8.05 6.16 12.46
N ARG A 80 -9.27 6.62 12.81
CA ARG A 80 -10.32 5.77 13.41
C ARG A 80 -10.74 4.61 12.51
N ARG A 81 -10.86 4.85 11.19
CA ARG A 81 -11.27 3.82 10.22
C ARG A 81 -10.17 2.77 10.04
N MET A 82 -8.91 3.21 10.04
CA MET A 82 -7.75 2.31 10.01
C MET A 82 -7.73 1.40 11.23
N ARG A 83 -7.96 1.95 12.43
CA ARG A 83 -8.08 1.16 13.68
C ARG A 83 -9.16 0.07 13.57
N ALA A 84 -10.33 0.41 13.02
CA ALA A 84 -11.42 -0.54 12.86
C ALA A 84 -11.04 -1.70 11.92
N SER A 85 -10.39 -1.38 10.79
CA SER A 85 -9.92 -2.36 9.80
C SER A 85 -8.83 -3.28 10.36
N MET A 86 -7.83 -2.72 11.06
CA MET A 86 -6.77 -3.51 11.72
C MET A 86 -7.36 -4.45 12.76
N SER A 87 -8.33 -3.98 13.55
CA SER A 87 -9.00 -4.80 14.55
C SER A 87 -9.80 -5.96 13.92
N SER A 88 -10.45 -5.74 12.77
CA SER A 88 -11.08 -6.84 12.02
C SER A 88 -10.06 -7.81 11.41
N SER A 89 -8.92 -7.30 10.94
CA SER A 89 -7.84 -8.13 10.37
C SER A 89 -7.18 -8.99 11.44
N VAL A 90 -6.85 -8.42 12.61
CA VAL A 90 -6.31 -9.16 13.76
C VAL A 90 -7.31 -10.20 14.25
N ARG A 91 -8.60 -9.85 14.38
CA ARG A 91 -9.64 -10.84 14.72
C ARG A 91 -9.80 -11.93 13.65
N SER A 92 -9.63 -11.59 12.38
CA SER A 92 -9.65 -12.57 11.29
C SER A 92 -8.45 -13.51 11.41
N TRP A 93 -7.25 -12.96 11.52
CA TRP A 93 -6.01 -13.73 11.66
C TRP A 93 -6.05 -14.63 12.91
N ALA A 94 -6.51 -14.12 14.05
CA ALA A 94 -6.68 -14.90 15.27
C ALA A 94 -7.71 -16.04 15.12
N ARG A 95 -8.73 -15.88 14.27
CA ARG A 95 -9.69 -16.95 13.94
C ARG A 95 -9.15 -17.97 12.93
N THR A 96 -8.21 -17.55 12.09
CA THR A 96 -7.62 -18.38 11.03
C THR A 96 -6.29 -19.04 11.46
N GLY A 97 -5.71 -18.64 12.58
CA GLY A 97 -4.38 -19.09 13.03
C GLY A 97 -4.36 -20.46 13.69
N SER A 98 -4.27 -21.54 12.89
CA SER A 98 -3.49 -22.75 13.23
C SER A 98 -3.23 -23.73 12.06
N THR A 99 -3.81 -23.57 10.87
CA THR A 99 -3.48 -24.48 9.75
C THR A 99 -2.40 -23.89 8.87
N THR A 100 -1.15 -24.32 9.09
CA THR A 100 -0.11 -24.31 8.06
C THR A 100 -0.62 -25.08 6.84
N PRO A 101 -0.46 -24.57 5.60
CA PRO A 101 -0.68 -25.41 4.42
C PRO A 101 0.51 -26.37 4.31
N SER A 102 0.41 -27.52 4.98
CA SER A 102 1.27 -28.66 4.71
C SER A 102 1.02 -29.11 3.26
N SER A 103 2.06 -29.01 2.44
CA SER A 103 2.11 -29.56 1.10
C SER A 103 1.97 -31.09 1.15
N ALA A 104 0.74 -31.61 1.11
CA ALA A 104 0.51 -33.04 0.91
C ALA A 104 -0.84 -33.32 0.24
N SER A 105 -0.76 -33.91 -0.95
CA SER A 105 -1.78 -34.79 -1.56
C SER A 105 -3.10 -34.14 -1.99
N ARG A 106 -3.08 -33.51 -3.17
CA ARG A 106 -4.25 -33.51 -4.07
C ARG A 106 -4.30 -34.86 -4.80
N ALA A 107 -4.53 -35.95 -4.06
CA ALA A 107 -4.83 -37.24 -4.66
C ALA A 107 -6.25 -37.20 -5.24
N SER A 108 -6.28 -37.01 -6.56
CA SER A 108 -7.40 -37.20 -7.48
C SER A 108 -8.27 -38.39 -7.08
N ARG A 109 -9.45 -38.10 -6.52
CA ARG A 109 -10.55 -39.07 -6.37
C ARG A 109 -11.17 -39.28 -7.76
N LYS A 110 -10.62 -40.19 -8.56
CA LYS A 110 -11.31 -40.74 -9.73
C LYS A 110 -12.50 -41.54 -9.20
N ARG A 111 -13.71 -41.07 -9.51
CA ARG A 111 -14.98 -41.74 -9.28
C ARG A 111 -15.41 -42.32 -10.64
N ILE A 112 -15.33 -43.64 -10.77
CA ILE A 112 -15.90 -44.52 -11.81
C ILE A 112 -16.31 -45.77 -10.99
N PRO A 113 -17.45 -46.45 -11.22
CA PRO A 113 -18.19 -46.65 -12.47
C PRO A 113 -19.48 -45.84 -12.63
#